data_AF-X1BFA5-F1
#
_entry.id   AF-X1BFA5-F1
#
_cell.length_a   1.000
_cell.length_b   1.000
_cell.length_c   1.000
_cell.angle_alpha   90.00
_cell.angle_beta   90.00
_cell.angle_gamma   90.00
#
_symmetry.space_group_name_H-M   'P 1'
#
loop_
_entity.id
_entity.type
_entity.pdbx_description
1 polymer ?
#
loop_
_entity_poly.entity_id
_entity_poly.type
_entity_poly.pdbx_seq_one_letter_code
_entity_poly.pdbx_strand_id
1 'polypeptide(L)'
;MGFKKTSDTIAVSFLQTESAPNTFTQDEIALQLDVLNNEIFVVLAVDIDLEAPDALAATNTETGGSVTATSQTAVASLGNTNCIATAKDVIRAAGFA
;
A
#
# COMPACT_ATOMS: atom_id res chain seq x y z
N MET A 1 5.43 -21.40 -19.42
CA MET A 1 6.10 -20.27 -20.09
C MET A 1 6.98 -19.56 -19.07
N GLY A 2 8.23 -20.00 -18.92
CA GLY A 2 9.11 -19.53 -17.84
C GLY A 2 9.77 -18.21 -18.19
N PHE A 3 9.53 -17.19 -17.37
CA PHE A 3 10.23 -15.91 -17.44
C PHE A 3 11.73 -16.15 -17.25
N LYS A 4 12.55 -15.72 -18.22
CA LYS A 4 14.00 -15.82 -18.10
C LYS A 4 14.43 -14.71 -17.12
N LYS A 5 14.86 -15.07 -15.91
CA LYS A 5 15.42 -14.14 -14.92
C LYS A 5 16.73 -13.55 -15.47
N THR A 6 16.65 -12.46 -16.22
CA THR A 6 17.82 -11.64 -16.57
C THR A 6 17.84 -10.32 -15.79
N SER A 7 16.78 -10.01 -15.05
CA SER A 7 16.64 -8.75 -14.30
C SER A 7 17.07 -8.92 -12.84
N ASP A 8 17.87 -7.98 -12.34
CA ASP A 8 18.22 -7.88 -10.91
C ASP A 8 17.02 -7.42 -10.07
N THR A 9 17.05 -7.74 -8.78
CA THR A 9 16.02 -7.30 -7.84
C THR A 9 16.24 -5.84 -7.50
N ILE A 10 15.25 -4.99 -7.78
CA ILE A 10 15.25 -3.59 -7.38
C ILE A 10 14.44 -3.41 -6.10
N ALA A 11 14.97 -2.63 -5.15
CA ALA A 11 14.20 -2.18 -4.00
C ALA A 11 13.54 -0.85 -4.34
N VAL A 12 12.22 -0.77 -4.13
CA VAL A 12 11.44 0.45 -4.32
C VAL A 12 10.92 0.88 -2.95
N SER A 13 11.25 2.11 -2.55
CA SER A 13 10.83 2.68 -1.27
C SER A 13 10.24 4.06 -1.52
N PHE A 14 9.14 4.33 -0.83
CA PHE A 14 8.39 5.59 -0.90
C PHE A 14 7.81 5.89 0.48
N LEU A 15 7.49 7.16 0.71
CA LEU A 15 6.82 7.63 1.91
C LEU A 15 5.56 8.37 1.47
N GLN A 16 4.45 8.07 2.13
CA GLN A 16 3.19 8.77 1.90
C GLN A 16 2.68 9.34 3.22
N THR A 17 2.33 10.62 3.22
CA THR A 17 1.78 11.32 4.38
C THR A 17 0.40 11.84 4.05
N GLU A 18 -0.57 11.55 4.93
CA GLU A 18 -1.91 12.12 4.81
C GLU A 18 -1.86 13.65 4.89
N SER A 19 -2.57 14.32 3.98
CA SER A 19 -2.55 15.78 3.88
C SER A 19 -3.35 16.46 5.00
N ALA A 20 -4.31 15.75 5.57
CA ALA A 20 -5.11 16.13 6.72
C ALA A 20 -5.76 14.88 7.35
N PRO A 21 -6.21 14.93 8.61
CA PRO A 21 -6.87 13.80 9.26
C PRO A 21 -8.05 13.26 8.44
N ASN A 22 -8.13 11.93 8.31
CA ASN A 22 -9.16 11.24 7.54
C ASN A 22 -9.23 11.64 6.05
N THR A 23 -8.12 12.13 5.48
CA THR A 23 -8.06 12.51 4.06
C THR A 23 -7.26 11.48 3.28
N PHE A 24 -7.93 10.81 2.35
CA PHE A 24 -7.26 9.89 1.44
C PHE A 24 -6.25 10.65 0.57
N THR A 25 -4.99 10.24 0.66
CA THR A 25 -3.91 10.70 -0.19
C THR A 25 -3.27 9.52 -0.89
N GLN A 26 -3.06 9.61 -2.20
CA GLN A 26 -2.28 8.65 -2.97
C GLN A 26 -1.09 9.32 -3.63
N ASP A 27 -0.03 8.55 -3.83
CA ASP A 27 1.12 8.92 -4.65
C ASP A 27 1.35 7.85 -5.70
N GLU A 28 1.77 8.25 -6.89
CA GLU A 28 2.03 7.35 -8.01
C GLU A 28 3.54 7.23 -8.22
N ILE A 29 4.07 6.04 -7.98
CA ILE A 29 5.48 5.75 -8.18
C ILE A 29 5.68 5.18 -9.59
N ALA A 30 6.26 5.99 -10.47
CA ALA A 30 6.53 5.61 -11.84
C ALA A 30 7.67 4.58 -11.92
N LEU A 31 7.34 3.34 -12.28
CA LEU A 31 8.32 2.32 -12.62
C LEU A 31 8.92 2.64 -14.00
N GLN A 32 10.24 2.85 -14.06
CA GLN A 32 10.96 3.10 -15.31
C GLN A 32 11.15 1.79 -16.07
N LEU A 33 10.09 1.31 -16.71
CA LEU A 33 10.10 0.10 -17.54
C LEU A 33 10.40 0.46 -19.00
N ASP A 34 11.27 -0.31 -19.65
CA ASP A 34 11.50 -0.19 -21.08
C ASP A 34 10.42 -0.91 -21.88
N VAL A 35 9.51 -0.10 -22.46
CA VAL A 35 8.42 -0.57 -23.31
C VAL A 35 8.90 -1.17 -24.63
N LEU A 36 10.07 -0.77 -25.15
CA LEU A 36 10.61 -1.30 -26.40
C LEU A 36 11.11 -2.75 -26.22
N ASN A 37 11.62 -3.08 -25.04
CA ASN A 37 12.12 -4.40 -24.69
C ASN A 37 11.09 -5.28 -23.98
N ASN A 38 9.83 -4.85 -23.86
CA ASN A 38 8.75 -5.55 -23.16
C ASN A 38 9.12 -5.94 -21.72
N GLU A 39 9.72 -5.00 -20.99
CA GLU A 39 10.06 -5.24 -19.60
C GLU A 39 8.80 -5.43 -18.75
N ILE A 40 8.86 -6.39 -17.84
CA ILE A 40 7.79 -6.69 -16.88
C ILE A 40 8.33 -6.59 -15.46
N PHE A 41 7.50 -6.07 -14.57
CA PHE A 41 7.78 -6.01 -13.15
C PHE A 41 7.05 -7.14 -12.43
N VAL A 42 7.77 -7.90 -11.61
CA VAL A 42 7.21 -8.95 -10.76
C VAL A 42 7.46 -8.59 -9.30
N VAL A 43 6.37 -8.41 -8.57
CA VAL A 43 6.43 -8.16 -7.13
C VAL A 43 6.79 -9.46 -6.41
N LEU A 44 7.94 -9.47 -5.73
CA LEU A 44 8.43 -10.62 -4.96
C LEU A 44 8.01 -10.54 -3.49
N ALA A 45 8.01 -9.34 -2.93
CA ALA A 45 7.59 -9.03 -1.58
C ALA A 45 7.13 -7.57 -1.52
N VAL A 46 6.22 -7.29 -0.60
CA VAL A 46 5.82 -5.94 -0.22
C VAL A 46 5.81 -5.89 1.29
N ASP A 47 6.41 -4.86 1.84
CA ASP A 47 6.34 -4.53 3.25
C ASP A 47 5.74 -3.12 3.38
N ILE A 48 4.81 -2.96 4.32
CA ILE A 48 4.12 -1.70 4.57
C ILE A 48 4.26 -1.40 6.05
N ASP A 49 4.94 -0.31 6.37
CA ASP A 49 5.09 0.21 7.72
C ASP A 49 4.12 1.37 7.93
N LEU A 50 3.29 1.30 8.96
CA LEU A 50 2.26 2.28 9.28
C LEU A 50 2.58 2.96 10.61
N GLU A 51 2.28 4.25 10.69
CA GLU A 51 2.30 4.95 11.97
C GLU A 51 1.12 4.49 12.84
N ALA A 52 1.36 4.41 14.15
CA ALA A 52 0.34 4.02 15.10
C ALA A 52 -0.86 5.00 15.05
N PRO A 53 -2.12 4.51 15.11
CA PRO A 53 -3.29 5.37 15.18
C PRO A 53 -3.34 6.18 16.48
N ASP A 54 -3.97 7.35 16.45
CA ASP A 54 -4.18 8.18 17.64
C ASP A 54 -5.06 7.48 18.68
N ALA A 55 -4.63 7.43 19.94
CA ALA A 55 -5.42 6.84 21.02
C ALA A 55 -6.48 7.83 21.56
N LEU A 56 -7.64 7.91 20.91
CA LEU A 56 -8.76 8.76 21.32
C LEU A 56 -9.74 8.03 22.24
N ALA A 57 -10.11 8.66 23.36
CA ALA A 57 -11.05 8.09 24.31
C ALA A 57 -12.43 7.82 23.66
N ALA A 58 -13.01 6.66 23.93
CA ALA A 58 -14.30 6.21 23.43
C ALA A 58 -14.47 6.21 21.89
N THR A 59 -13.38 6.36 21.13
CA THR A 59 -13.39 6.44 19.66
C THR A 59 -12.49 5.38 19.09
N ASN A 60 -12.99 4.58 18.16
CA ASN A 60 -12.13 3.69 17.39
C ASN A 60 -11.35 4.52 16.39
N THR A 61 -10.05 4.31 16.33
CA THR A 61 -9.14 4.95 15.38
C THR A 61 -8.41 3.89 14.58
N GLU A 62 -8.15 4.18 13.31
CA GLU A 62 -7.45 3.28 12.41
C GLU A 62 -6.55 4.06 11.47
N THR A 63 -5.37 3.49 11.19
CA THR A 63 -4.45 3.92 10.15
C THR A 63 -4.40 2.79 9.13
N GLY A 64 -4.67 3.08 7.87
CA GLY A 64 -4.76 2.09 6.80
C GLY A 64 -3.90 2.47 5.60
N GLY A 65 -3.21 1.48 5.04
CA GLY A 65 -2.40 1.64 3.82
C GLY A 65 -2.66 0.52 2.83
N SER A 66 -2.54 0.83 1.54
CA SER A 66 -2.64 -0.16 0.46
C SER A 66 -1.72 0.19 -0.69
N VAL A 67 -1.03 -0.81 -1.23
CA VAL A 67 -0.28 -0.72 -2.48
C VAL A 67 -1.13 -1.33 -3.58
N THR A 68 -1.42 -0.56 -4.63
CA THR A 68 -2.31 -0.98 -5.73
C THR A 68 -1.64 -0.75 -7.09
N ALA A 69 -1.99 -1.58 -8.08
CA ALA A 69 -1.51 -1.45 -9.45
C ALA A 69 -2.17 -0.31 -10.23
N THR A 70 -3.29 0.21 -9.72
CA THR A 70 -4.04 1.33 -10.31
C THR A 70 -4.44 2.32 -9.23
N SER A 71 -4.60 3.59 -9.62
CA SER A 71 -5.11 4.65 -8.76
C SER A 71 -6.47 4.27 -8.13
N GLN A 72 -6.67 4.67 -6.88
CA GLN A 72 -7.89 4.40 -6.12
C GLN A 72 -8.51 5.71 -5.63
N THR A 73 -9.74 5.63 -5.13
CA THR A 73 -10.43 6.76 -4.49
C THR A 73 -10.53 6.63 -2.97
N ALA A 74 -10.08 5.49 -2.42
CA ALA A 74 -10.02 5.16 -1.01
C ALA A 74 -8.99 4.03 -0.79
N VAL A 75 -8.62 3.77 0.46
CA VAL A 75 -7.77 2.62 0.81
C VAL A 75 -8.45 1.33 0.36
N ALA A 76 -7.74 0.53 -0.43
CA ALA A 76 -8.26 -0.72 -0.97
C ALA A 76 -7.92 -1.91 -0.08
N SER A 77 -8.70 -2.98 -0.19
CA SER A 77 -8.41 -4.26 0.42
C SER A 77 -8.08 -5.30 -0.64
N LEU A 78 -7.58 -6.47 -0.20
CA LEU A 78 -7.30 -7.61 -1.09
C LEU A 78 -8.54 -8.16 -1.83
N GLY A 79 -9.76 -7.68 -1.52
CA GLY A 79 -10.95 -7.94 -2.33
C GLY A 79 -10.96 -7.22 -3.68
N ASN A 80 -10.14 -6.17 -3.84
CA ASN A 80 -9.91 -5.50 -5.12
C ASN A 80 -8.75 -6.20 -5.83
N THR A 81 -8.99 -6.70 -7.05
CA THR A 81 -7.97 -7.39 -7.87
C THR A 81 -6.72 -6.56 -8.10
N ASN A 82 -6.84 -5.23 -8.08
CA ASN A 82 -5.70 -4.33 -8.25
C ASN A 82 -4.91 -4.09 -6.96
N CYS A 83 -5.37 -4.58 -5.81
CA CYS A 83 -4.67 -4.45 -4.53
C CYS A 83 -3.58 -5.52 -4.41
N ILE A 84 -2.34 -5.07 -4.29
CA ILE A 84 -1.15 -5.91 -4.18
C ILE A 84 -0.89 -6.27 -2.72
N ALA A 85 -0.97 -5.28 -1.83
CA ALA A 85 -0.78 -5.45 -0.40
C ALA A 85 -1.61 -4.41 0.39
N THR A 86 -1.98 -4.75 1.61
CA THR A 86 -2.69 -3.86 2.53
C THR A 86 -2.18 -4.08 3.94
N ALA A 87 -2.09 -3.00 4.71
CA ALA A 87 -1.82 -3.01 6.13
C ALA A 87 -2.87 -2.16 6.85
N LYS A 88 -3.14 -2.49 8.11
CA LYS A 88 -4.06 -1.75 8.96
C LYS A 88 -3.61 -1.85 10.41
N ASP A 89 -3.54 -0.72 11.07
CA ASP A 89 -3.41 -0.65 12.52
C ASP A 89 -4.66 -0.03 13.10
N VAL A 90 -5.14 -0.60 14.19
CA VAL A 90 -6.47 -0.26 14.72
C VAL A 90 -6.43 -0.25 16.23
N ILE A 91 -6.95 0.82 16.81
CA ILE A 91 -7.26 0.91 18.23
C ILE A 91 -8.78 0.75 18.40
N ARG A 92 -9.19 -0.30 19.13
CA ARG A 92 -10.60 -0.54 19.48
C ARG A 92 -10.85 -0.06 20.91
N ALA A 93 -11.35 1.17 21.05
CA ALA A 93 -11.44 1.87 22.35
C ALA A 93 -12.50 1.28 23.31
N ALA A 94 -13.48 0.53 22.82
CA ALA A 94 -14.58 0.05 23.66
C ALA A 94 -14.25 -1.22 24.48
N GLY A 95 -13.22 -2.01 24.13
CA GLY A 95 -12.99 -3.34 24.70
C GLY A 95 -14.17 -4.30 24.47
N PHE A 96 -13.94 -5.61 24.43
CA PHE A 96 -15.07 -6.55 24.52
C PHE A 96 -15.61 -6.50 25.96
N ALA A 97 -16.90 -6.22 26.12
CA ALA A 97 -17.62 -6.33 27.39
C ALA A 97 -17.97 -7.80 27.70
#